data_AF-A4YG99-F1
#
_entry.id   AF-A4YG99-F1
#
_cell.length_a   1.000
_cell.length_b   1.000
_cell.length_c   1.000
_cell.angle_alpha   90.00
_cell.angle_beta   90.00
_cell.angle_gamma   90.00
#
_symmetry.space_group_name_H-M   'P 1'
#
loop_
_entity.id
_entity.type
_entity.pdbx_description
1 polymer ?
#
loop_
_entity_poly.entity_id
_entity_poly.type
_entity_poly.pdbx_seq_one_letter_code
_entity_poly.pdbx_strand_id
1 'polypeptide(L)'
;MEPSIYVRSNARLGEGPLWDPRTGTLYWVDIEGGKLHVTRDGKDTVIDAPQMISSLGLTHEPGTLITSAGLTLYKFSGEFTPISSITAEGVRFNDGKCGPKGEFWVGTMDLKEERDLGILYRFNGEFTPLVDHLIISNGMDWFKNVYYLVDSPRKRVYAFRVRDDELESLGAAVDTSDYPGVPDGMTMDSSGLIWVAHYGGGLVTVWEPFSRRPVLEIQMPVKIVTSVVFGGPELNQLFVTSSSRAGEELGGSVFVVETEYRGREPFVCMDFSR
;
A
#
# COMPACT_ATOMS: atom_id res chain seq x y z
N MET A 1 0.14 22.44 3.52
CA MET A 1 0.17 21.20 4.31
C MET A 1 1.64 20.87 4.56
N GLU A 2 2.06 20.81 5.83
CA GLU A 2 3.47 20.57 6.19
C GLU A 2 3.61 19.19 6.84
N PRO A 3 4.49 18.32 6.35
CA PRO A 3 4.75 17.03 7.00
C PRO A 3 5.46 17.19 8.33
N SER A 4 5.04 16.41 9.32
CA SER A 4 5.73 16.26 10.60
C SER A 4 6.06 14.79 10.85
N ILE A 5 7.06 14.52 11.69
CA ILE A 5 7.46 13.15 12.00
C ILE A 5 6.42 12.56 12.97
N TYR A 6 5.79 11.46 12.57
CA TYR A 6 4.91 10.69 13.45
C TYR A 6 5.69 9.63 14.23
N VAL A 7 6.56 8.90 13.53
CA VAL A 7 7.51 7.94 14.12
C VAL A 7 8.87 8.16 13.50
N ARG A 8 9.87 8.38 14.35
CA ARG A 8 11.26 8.37 13.91
C ARG A 8 11.76 6.92 13.88
N SER A 9 12.18 6.46 12.71
CA SER A 9 12.73 5.12 12.49
C SER A 9 13.76 5.16 11.35
N ASN A 10 14.42 4.03 11.13
CA ASN A 10 15.41 3.85 10.05
C ASN A 10 15.04 2.64 9.18
N ALA A 11 13.74 2.46 8.91
CA ALA A 11 13.25 1.33 8.14
C ALA A 11 13.90 1.28 6.75
N ARG A 12 14.40 0.10 6.37
CA ARG A 12 15.08 -0.07 5.09
C ARG A 12 14.12 0.16 3.94
N LEU A 13 12.92 -0.40 4.02
CA LEU A 13 11.83 -0.13 3.09
C LEU A 13 10.51 -0.11 3.86
N GLY A 14 10.23 1.04 4.50
CA GLY A 14 8.96 1.28 5.17
C GLY A 14 7.82 1.29 4.15
N GLU A 15 6.75 0.52 4.36
CA GLU A 15 5.69 0.29 3.36
C GLU A 15 4.36 -0.12 4.01
N GLY A 16 3.33 -0.29 3.18
CA GLY A 16 2.03 -0.87 3.54
C GLY A 16 1.35 -0.25 4.76
N PRO A 17 1.29 1.09 4.90
CA PRO A 17 0.64 1.70 6.04
C PRO A 17 -0.87 1.41 6.04
N LEU A 18 -1.39 0.99 7.18
CA LEU A 18 -2.77 0.58 7.38
C LEU A 18 -3.29 1.14 8.71
N TRP A 19 -4.33 1.96 8.65
CA TRP A 19 -4.95 2.54 9.84
C TRP A 19 -6.11 1.70 10.35
N ASP A 20 -6.09 1.31 11.63
CA ASP A 20 -7.24 0.72 12.32
C ASP A 20 -8.00 1.78 13.14
N PRO A 21 -9.14 2.29 12.66
CA PRO A 21 -9.90 3.33 13.35
C PRO A 21 -10.51 2.84 14.68
N ARG A 22 -10.66 1.52 14.87
CA ARG A 22 -11.25 0.95 16.09
C ARG A 22 -10.33 1.07 17.29
N THR A 23 -9.01 1.08 17.03
CA THR A 23 -7.98 1.08 18.07
C THR A 23 -7.09 2.32 18.04
N GLY A 24 -7.15 3.11 16.97
CA GLY A 24 -6.25 4.25 16.75
C GLY A 24 -4.82 3.80 16.47
N THR A 25 -4.66 2.68 15.77
CA THR A 25 -3.35 2.05 15.51
C THR A 25 -2.97 2.20 14.05
N LEU A 26 -1.75 2.64 13.80
CA LEU A 26 -1.11 2.58 12.49
C LEU A 26 -0.23 1.34 12.42
N TYR A 27 -0.60 0.39 11.57
CA TYR A 27 0.27 -0.70 11.17
C TYR A 27 1.07 -0.30 9.93
N TRP A 28 2.31 -0.76 9.83
CA TRP A 28 3.15 -0.60 8.64
C TRP A 28 4.28 -1.64 8.66
N VAL A 29 5.02 -1.80 7.58
CA VAL A 29 6.06 -2.83 7.47
C VAL A 29 7.41 -2.25 7.10
N ASP A 30 8.49 -2.91 7.51
CA ASP A 30 9.81 -2.78 6.86
C ASP A 30 10.04 -4.04 6.02
N ILE A 31 9.85 -3.95 4.70
CA ILE A 31 9.90 -5.11 3.80
C ILE A 31 11.25 -5.80 3.86
N GLU A 32 12.33 -5.03 3.72
CA GLU A 32 13.68 -5.57 3.70
C GLU A 32 14.22 -5.89 5.09
N GLY A 33 13.69 -5.21 6.11
CA GLY A 33 13.97 -5.53 7.51
C GLY A 33 13.22 -6.77 8.01
N GLY A 34 12.18 -7.22 7.29
CA GLY A 34 11.30 -8.31 7.72
C GLY A 34 10.56 -7.98 9.02
N LYS A 35 10.05 -6.75 9.15
CA LYS A 35 9.41 -6.27 10.39
C LYS A 35 7.97 -5.83 10.16
N LEU A 36 7.10 -6.18 11.10
CA LEU A 36 5.80 -5.54 11.29
C LEU A 36 5.93 -4.48 12.39
N HIS A 37 5.44 -3.28 12.10
CA HIS A 37 5.36 -2.17 13.04
C HIS A 37 3.92 -1.95 13.48
N VAL A 38 3.74 -1.79 14.79
CA VAL A 38 2.46 -1.48 15.44
C VAL A 38 2.63 -0.17 16.18
N THR A 39 2.22 0.91 15.55
CA THR A 39 2.39 2.25 16.09
C THR A 39 1.07 2.78 16.66
N ARG A 40 1.11 3.27 17.90
CA ARG A 40 -0.02 3.96 18.56
C ARG A 40 0.49 5.15 19.35
N ASP A 41 -0.16 6.30 19.19
CA ASP A 41 0.20 7.56 19.87
C ASP A 41 1.70 7.90 19.74
N GLY A 42 2.27 7.67 18.55
CA GLY A 42 3.69 7.90 18.24
C GLY A 42 4.66 6.89 18.89
N LYS A 43 4.16 5.90 19.64
CA LYS A 43 4.96 4.80 20.19
C LYS A 43 4.91 3.61 19.26
N ASP A 44 6.07 3.07 18.93
CA ASP A 44 6.20 2.00 17.95
C ASP A 44 6.63 0.68 18.62
N THR A 45 5.91 -0.39 18.29
CA THR A 45 6.25 -1.76 18.69
C THR A 45 6.62 -2.55 17.44
N VAL A 46 7.81 -3.15 17.44
CA VAL A 46 8.37 -3.84 16.27
C VAL A 46 8.36 -5.33 16.49
N ILE A 47 7.86 -6.08 15.52
CA ILE A 47 7.68 -7.54 15.56
C ILE A 47 8.41 -8.15 14.37
N ASP A 48 9.19 -9.20 14.62
CA ASP A 48 9.84 -10.00 13.57
C ASP A 48 8.79 -10.76 12.74
N ALA A 49 8.82 -10.55 11.42
CA ALA A 49 8.02 -11.31 10.48
C ALA A 49 8.79 -12.55 9.99
N PRO A 50 8.10 -13.59 9.49
CA PRO A 50 8.76 -14.82 9.04
C PRO A 50 9.71 -14.62 7.85
N GLN A 51 9.42 -13.62 7.01
CA GLN A 51 10.14 -13.28 5.77
C GLN A 51 9.96 -11.78 5.47
N MET A 52 10.33 -11.34 4.27
CA MET A 52 9.99 -10.01 3.75
C MET A 52 8.47 -9.83 3.66
N ILE A 53 7.90 -9.24 4.72
CA ILE A 53 6.48 -8.88 4.82
C ILE A 53 6.23 -7.62 4.01
N SER A 54 5.18 -7.57 3.18
CA SER A 54 5.02 -6.48 2.21
C SER A 54 3.65 -5.80 2.19
N SER A 55 2.60 -6.46 2.68
CA SER A 55 1.27 -5.85 2.70
C SER A 55 0.42 -6.33 3.88
N LEU A 56 -0.56 -5.53 4.26
CA LEU A 56 -1.41 -5.74 5.45
C LEU A 56 -2.90 -5.54 5.11
N GLY A 57 -3.77 -6.24 5.84
CA GLY A 57 -5.22 -6.11 5.77
C GLY A 57 -5.85 -6.32 7.13
N LEU A 58 -6.81 -5.47 7.52
CA LEU A 58 -7.51 -5.63 8.79
C LEU A 58 -8.45 -6.83 8.72
N THR A 59 -8.70 -7.46 9.85
CA THR A 59 -9.81 -8.41 10.04
C THR A 59 -10.88 -7.81 10.96
N HIS A 60 -12.02 -8.49 11.08
CA HIS A 60 -13.09 -8.08 12.00
C HIS A 60 -12.66 -8.11 13.48
N GLU A 61 -11.59 -8.84 13.81
CA GLU A 61 -11.00 -8.88 15.14
C GLU A 61 -9.87 -7.84 15.26
N PRO A 62 -9.99 -6.83 16.15
CA PRO A 62 -8.92 -5.86 16.37
C PRO A 62 -7.61 -6.53 16.80
N GLY A 63 -6.49 -6.09 16.23
CA GLY A 63 -5.18 -6.71 16.49
C GLY A 63 -4.88 -7.96 15.66
N THR A 64 -5.87 -8.46 14.90
CA THR A 64 -5.68 -9.56 13.95
C THR A 64 -5.60 -9.03 12.52
N LEU A 65 -4.55 -9.41 11.78
CA LEU A 65 -4.27 -8.96 10.42
C LEU A 65 -4.16 -10.14 9.45
N ILE A 66 -4.47 -9.87 8.18
CA ILE A 66 -3.98 -10.65 7.05
C ILE A 66 -2.72 -9.96 6.54
N THR A 67 -1.66 -10.71 6.31
CA THR A 67 -0.39 -10.17 5.82
C THR A 67 0.15 -11.00 4.66
N SER A 68 0.92 -10.39 3.78
CA SER A 68 1.73 -11.13 2.80
C SER A 68 3.20 -11.06 3.18
N ALA A 69 3.91 -12.19 3.07
CA ALA A 69 5.36 -12.24 3.23
C ALA A 69 5.97 -13.28 2.28
N GLY A 70 6.97 -12.88 1.49
CA GLY A 70 7.49 -13.71 0.40
C GLY A 70 6.39 -13.98 -0.64
N LEU A 71 5.96 -15.24 -0.77
CA LEU A 71 4.82 -15.66 -1.63
C LEU A 71 3.71 -16.35 -0.82
N THR A 72 3.62 -16.03 0.47
CA THR A 72 2.68 -16.65 1.41
C THR A 72 1.82 -15.58 2.09
N LEU A 73 0.53 -15.84 2.21
CA LEU A 73 -0.37 -15.11 3.10
C LEU A 73 -0.33 -15.70 4.50
N TYR A 74 -0.33 -14.83 5.50
CA TYR A 74 -0.36 -15.19 6.91
C TYR A 74 -1.54 -14.50 7.62
N LYS A 75 -2.07 -15.16 8.64
CA LYS A 75 -2.85 -14.52 9.70
C LYS A 75 -1.87 -14.13 10.80
N PHE A 76 -1.89 -12.86 11.21
CA PHE A 76 -1.17 -12.38 12.38
C PHE A 76 -2.17 -12.11 13.50
N SER A 77 -1.99 -12.75 14.65
CA SER A 77 -2.79 -12.51 15.88
C SER A 77 -1.89 -12.66 17.11
N GLY A 78 -0.81 -11.88 17.15
CA GLY A 78 0.30 -12.04 18.10
C GLY A 78 1.41 -12.99 17.60
N GLU A 79 1.05 -13.97 16.77
CA GLU A 79 1.95 -14.85 16.04
C GLU A 79 1.52 -14.98 14.58
N PHE A 80 2.44 -15.34 13.69
CA PHE A 80 2.17 -15.54 12.26
C PHE A 80 1.81 -17.00 11.97
N THR A 81 0.59 -17.22 11.46
CA THR A 81 0.12 -18.54 11.01
C THR A 81 -0.07 -18.51 9.48
N PRO A 82 0.58 -19.39 8.70
CA PRO A 82 0.43 -19.41 7.25
C PRO A 82 -1.01 -19.80 6.86
N ILE A 83 -1.54 -19.14 5.83
CA ILE A 83 -2.86 -19.38 5.25
C ILE A 83 -2.74 -20.13 3.93
N SER A 84 -2.04 -19.53 2.97
CA SER A 84 -1.88 -20.07 1.61
C SER A 84 -0.68 -19.45 0.93
N SER A 85 -0.14 -20.13 -0.09
CA SER A 85 1.01 -19.65 -0.84
C SER A 85 0.86 -19.94 -2.33
N ILE A 86 1.55 -19.16 -3.15
CA ILE A 86 1.75 -19.46 -4.57
C ILE A 86 3.19 -19.93 -4.79
N THR A 87 3.41 -20.70 -5.85
CA THR A 87 4.75 -21.10 -6.29
C THR A 87 5.09 -20.36 -7.57
N ALA A 88 6.13 -19.52 -7.50
CA ALA A 88 6.67 -18.81 -8.65
C ALA A 88 8.15 -18.52 -8.41
N GLU A 89 8.95 -18.50 -9.49
CA GLU A 89 10.39 -18.24 -9.39
C GLU A 89 10.70 -16.78 -9.72
N GLY A 90 11.65 -16.20 -8.99
CA GLY A 90 12.16 -14.86 -9.29
C GLY A 90 11.20 -13.72 -8.97
N VAL A 91 10.09 -13.98 -8.26
CA VAL A 91 9.11 -12.97 -7.85
C VAL A 91 8.85 -13.02 -6.34
N ARG A 92 8.30 -11.93 -5.80
CA ARG A 92 7.72 -11.85 -4.45
C ARG A 92 6.39 -11.12 -4.48
N PHE A 93 5.57 -11.28 -3.46
CA PHE A 93 4.50 -10.32 -3.19
C PHE A 93 5.07 -8.95 -2.87
N ASN A 94 4.31 -7.92 -3.22
CA ASN A 94 4.61 -6.52 -2.96
C ASN A 94 3.40 -5.87 -2.26
N ASP A 95 2.77 -4.86 -2.84
CA ASP A 95 1.61 -4.23 -2.21
C ASP A 95 0.35 -5.10 -2.29
N GLY A 96 -0.56 -4.87 -1.34
CA GLY A 96 -1.80 -5.62 -1.17
C GLY A 96 -2.76 -4.95 -0.20
N LYS A 97 -4.06 -5.17 -0.41
CA LYS A 97 -5.14 -4.53 0.35
C LYS A 97 -6.37 -5.42 0.38
N CYS A 98 -7.16 -5.36 1.46
CA CYS A 98 -8.48 -5.99 1.48
C CYS A 98 -9.40 -5.31 0.44
N GLY A 99 -10.15 -6.11 -0.32
CA GLY A 99 -11.13 -5.66 -1.29
C GLY A 99 -12.54 -5.49 -0.68
N PRO A 100 -13.48 -4.92 -1.45
CA PRO A 100 -14.81 -4.56 -0.96
C PRO A 100 -15.71 -5.74 -0.57
N LYS A 101 -15.40 -6.98 -0.98
CA LYS A 101 -16.13 -8.19 -0.57
C LYS A 101 -15.37 -8.99 0.51
N GLY A 102 -14.31 -8.42 1.08
CA GLY A 102 -13.49 -9.03 2.14
C GLY A 102 -12.39 -9.97 1.64
N GLU A 103 -12.21 -10.11 0.34
CA GLU A 103 -11.08 -10.80 -0.27
C GLU A 103 -9.76 -10.03 -0.06
N PHE A 104 -8.62 -10.70 -0.16
CA PHE A 104 -7.32 -10.02 -0.13
C PHE A 104 -6.73 -9.91 -1.54
N TRP A 105 -6.43 -8.70 -1.98
CA TRP A 105 -5.77 -8.45 -3.26
C TRP A 105 -4.28 -8.24 -3.00
N VAL A 106 -3.43 -8.88 -3.78
CA VAL A 106 -1.98 -8.79 -3.62
C VAL A 106 -1.30 -8.94 -4.96
N GLY A 107 -0.34 -8.06 -5.22
CA GLY A 107 0.45 -8.06 -6.43
C GLY A 107 1.81 -8.73 -6.24
N THR A 108 2.35 -9.32 -7.30
CA THR A 108 3.76 -9.72 -7.35
C THR A 108 4.61 -8.73 -8.15
N MET A 109 5.92 -8.86 -7.99
CA MET A 109 6.93 -8.14 -8.79
C MET A 109 8.14 -9.03 -9.08
N ASP A 110 8.86 -8.72 -10.17
CA ASP A 110 10.17 -9.32 -10.46
C ASP A 110 11.19 -8.86 -9.41
N LEU A 111 11.90 -9.80 -8.78
CA LEU A 111 12.93 -9.49 -7.77
C LEU A 111 14.09 -8.66 -8.34
N LYS A 112 14.29 -8.71 -9.67
CA LYS A 112 15.27 -7.90 -10.38
C LYS A 112 14.72 -6.58 -10.90
N GLU A 113 13.40 -6.38 -10.87
CA GLU A 113 12.74 -5.18 -11.41
C GLU A 113 13.00 -4.95 -12.92
N GLU A 114 13.31 -6.01 -13.67
CA GLU A 114 13.71 -5.92 -15.09
C GLU A 114 12.63 -6.44 -16.05
N ARG A 115 11.80 -7.37 -15.59
CA ARG A 115 10.83 -8.10 -16.42
C ARG A 115 9.40 -7.89 -15.92
N ASP A 116 8.46 -8.04 -16.82
CA ASP A 116 7.02 -7.95 -16.57
C ASP A 116 6.44 -9.27 -16.04
N LEU A 117 7.03 -9.81 -14.96
CA LEU A 117 6.59 -11.07 -14.34
C LEU A 117 5.50 -10.89 -13.26
N GLY A 118 5.18 -9.64 -12.92
CA GLY A 118 4.21 -9.30 -11.90
C GLY A 118 2.79 -9.68 -12.33
N ILE A 119 2.04 -10.22 -11.38
CA ILE A 119 0.64 -10.59 -11.51
C ILE A 119 -0.10 -10.07 -10.28
N LEU A 120 -1.23 -9.42 -10.51
CA LEU A 120 -2.20 -9.11 -9.48
C LEU A 120 -3.07 -10.33 -9.23
N TYR A 121 -3.17 -10.75 -7.97
CA TYR A 121 -4.03 -11.82 -7.53
C TYR A 121 -5.13 -11.30 -6.60
N ARG A 122 -6.28 -11.97 -6.65
CA ARG A 122 -7.31 -11.94 -5.62
C ARG A 122 -7.33 -13.25 -4.86
N PHE A 123 -7.43 -13.19 -3.54
CA PHE A 123 -7.54 -14.32 -2.64
C PHE A 123 -8.85 -14.30 -1.84
N ASN A 124 -9.67 -15.34 -1.99
CA ASN A 124 -10.91 -15.56 -1.24
C ASN A 124 -11.04 -17.02 -0.76
N GLY A 125 -9.90 -17.65 -0.47
CA GLY A 125 -9.76 -19.09 -0.22
C GLY A 125 -8.85 -19.77 -1.23
N GLU A 126 -8.76 -19.21 -2.44
CA GLU A 126 -7.81 -19.57 -3.49
C GLU A 126 -7.33 -18.33 -4.24
N PHE A 127 -6.16 -18.42 -4.87
CA PHE A 127 -5.61 -17.31 -5.67
C PHE A 127 -6.19 -17.32 -7.09
N THR A 128 -6.86 -16.24 -7.47
CA THR A 128 -7.30 -15.97 -8.85
C THR A 128 -6.39 -14.88 -9.45
N PRO A 129 -5.67 -15.13 -10.56
CA PRO A 129 -4.94 -14.08 -11.26
C PRO A 129 -5.93 -13.13 -11.97
N LEU A 130 -5.64 -11.82 -11.96
CA LEU A 130 -6.53 -10.80 -12.49
C LEU A 130 -5.88 -9.88 -13.54
N VAL A 131 -4.64 -9.47 -13.31
CA VAL A 131 -3.86 -8.62 -14.24
C VAL A 131 -2.46 -9.19 -14.29
N ASP A 132 -1.98 -9.51 -15.49
CA ASP A 132 -0.63 -10.01 -15.73
C ASP A 132 0.26 -8.94 -16.38
N HIS A 133 1.51 -9.30 -16.68
CA HIS A 133 2.48 -8.44 -17.35
C HIS A 133 2.76 -7.11 -16.61
N LEU A 134 2.64 -7.09 -15.28
CA LEU A 134 3.06 -5.98 -14.42
C LEU A 134 4.57 -6.06 -14.19
N ILE A 135 5.27 -4.93 -14.05
CA ILE A 135 6.69 -4.98 -13.65
C ILE A 135 6.78 -4.94 -12.12
N ILE A 136 6.14 -3.93 -11.50
CA ILE A 136 6.00 -3.84 -10.05
C ILE A 136 4.55 -3.47 -9.74
N SER A 137 3.77 -4.46 -9.30
CA SER A 137 2.43 -4.19 -8.76
C SER A 137 2.55 -3.45 -7.44
N ASN A 138 1.95 -2.27 -7.36
CA ASN A 138 2.07 -1.37 -6.21
C ASN A 138 0.71 -0.85 -5.76
N GLY A 139 0.65 0.38 -5.26
CA GLY A 139 -0.53 1.06 -4.75
C GLY A 139 -1.84 0.63 -5.41
N MET A 140 -2.82 0.26 -4.59
CA MET A 140 -4.14 -0.17 -5.05
C MET A 140 -5.27 0.39 -4.20
N ASP A 141 -6.41 0.72 -4.82
CA ASP A 141 -7.62 1.14 -4.09
C ASP A 141 -8.87 1.04 -4.98
N TRP A 142 -10.05 1.21 -4.40
CA TRP A 142 -11.34 1.22 -5.10
C TRP A 142 -12.09 2.50 -4.83
N PHE A 143 -12.78 3.03 -5.84
CA PHE A 143 -13.81 4.03 -5.63
C PHE A 143 -15.04 3.70 -6.48
N LYS A 144 -16.18 3.55 -5.83
CA LYS A 144 -17.41 3.01 -6.43
C LYS A 144 -17.12 1.65 -7.07
N ASN A 145 -17.36 1.50 -8.38
CA ASN A 145 -17.14 0.27 -9.14
C ASN A 145 -15.84 0.30 -9.97
N VAL A 146 -14.88 1.16 -9.62
CA VAL A 146 -13.59 1.26 -10.30
C VAL A 146 -12.48 0.87 -9.34
N TYR A 147 -11.65 -0.06 -9.78
CA TYR A 147 -10.39 -0.44 -9.14
C TYR A 147 -9.24 0.33 -9.79
N TYR A 148 -8.29 0.78 -8.98
CA TYR A 148 -7.10 1.48 -9.43
C TYR A 148 -5.86 0.69 -8.99
N LEU A 149 -4.86 0.64 -9.87
CA LEU A 149 -3.61 -0.09 -9.64
C LEU A 149 -2.42 0.71 -10.18
N VAL A 150 -1.39 0.85 -9.35
CA VAL A 150 -0.09 1.39 -9.74
C VAL A 150 0.77 0.29 -10.37
N ASP A 151 1.41 0.62 -11.48
CA ASP A 151 2.57 -0.10 -11.99
C ASP A 151 3.76 0.87 -12.09
N SER A 152 4.67 0.76 -11.13
CA SER A 152 5.64 1.82 -10.83
C SER A 152 6.58 2.13 -12.01
N PRO A 153 7.25 1.14 -12.65
CA PRO A 153 8.16 1.44 -13.74
C PRO A 153 7.46 1.99 -14.98
N ARG A 154 6.16 1.75 -15.13
CA ARG A 154 5.33 2.32 -16.20
C ARG A 154 4.84 3.75 -15.89
N LYS A 155 5.13 4.27 -14.69
CA LYS A 155 4.74 5.61 -14.22
C LYS A 155 3.26 5.92 -14.37
N ARG A 156 2.40 4.93 -14.10
CA ARG A 156 0.97 5.02 -14.32
C ARG A 156 0.16 4.42 -13.19
N VAL A 157 -0.99 5.04 -12.94
CA VAL A 157 -2.11 4.42 -12.23
C VAL A 157 -3.13 4.00 -13.28
N TYR A 158 -3.39 2.72 -13.39
CA TYR A 158 -4.41 2.15 -14.28
C TYR A 158 -5.76 2.09 -13.58
N ALA A 159 -6.83 2.27 -14.33
CA ALA A 159 -8.20 2.07 -13.85
C ALA A 159 -8.85 0.86 -14.53
N PHE A 160 -9.65 0.14 -13.77
CA PHE A 160 -10.42 -1.00 -14.22
C PHE A 160 -11.84 -0.90 -13.69
N ARG A 161 -12.83 -1.00 -14.57
CA ARG A 161 -14.22 -1.16 -14.14
C ARG A 161 -14.41 -2.59 -13.65
N VAL A 162 -14.93 -2.73 -12.45
CA VAL A 162 -15.26 -4.04 -11.85
C VAL A 162 -16.70 -4.40 -12.21
N ARG A 163 -16.91 -5.56 -12.86
CA ARG A 163 -18.23 -6.13 -13.15
C ARG A 163 -18.19 -7.63 -12.91
N ASP A 164 -19.06 -8.15 -12.05
CA ASP A 164 -19.17 -9.60 -11.80
C ASP A 164 -17.80 -10.28 -11.57
N ASP A 165 -16.95 -9.63 -10.76
CA ASP A 165 -15.60 -10.11 -10.42
C ASP A 165 -14.56 -10.08 -11.55
N GLU A 166 -14.91 -9.54 -12.72
CA GLU A 166 -14.03 -9.27 -13.86
C GLU A 166 -13.55 -7.81 -13.90
N LEU A 167 -12.38 -7.60 -14.51
CA LEU A 167 -11.76 -6.28 -14.69
C LEU A 167 -11.76 -5.84 -16.15
N GLU A 168 -12.53 -4.80 -16.46
CA GLU A 168 -12.52 -4.14 -17.77
C GLU A 168 -11.57 -2.93 -17.70
N SER A 169 -10.45 -2.95 -18.44
CA SER A 169 -9.50 -1.83 -18.45
C SER A 169 -10.14 -0.53 -18.99
N LEU A 170 -9.93 0.57 -18.26
CA LEU A 170 -10.29 1.93 -18.65
C LEU A 170 -9.07 2.75 -19.08
N GLY A 171 -7.89 2.13 -19.16
CA GLY A 171 -6.62 2.78 -19.46
C GLY A 171 -5.97 3.44 -18.24
N ALA A 172 -5.03 4.35 -18.50
CA ALA A 172 -4.33 5.09 -17.45
C ALA A 172 -5.24 6.20 -16.90
N ALA A 173 -5.53 6.13 -15.60
CA ALA A 173 -6.24 7.17 -14.86
C ALA A 173 -5.31 8.32 -14.44
N VAL A 174 -4.04 8.00 -14.20
CA VAL A 174 -3.00 8.98 -13.88
C VAL A 174 -1.74 8.61 -14.65
N ASP A 175 -1.10 9.60 -15.27
CA ASP A 175 0.23 9.50 -15.86
C ASP A 175 1.19 10.42 -15.08
N THR A 176 2.16 9.82 -14.39
CA THR A 176 3.14 10.54 -13.56
C THR A 176 4.48 10.70 -14.27
N SER A 177 4.54 10.53 -15.60
CA SER A 177 5.79 10.61 -16.38
C SER A 177 6.53 11.93 -16.21
N ASP A 178 5.79 13.03 -16.08
CA ASP A 178 6.33 14.39 -15.91
C ASP A 178 6.73 14.70 -14.45
N TYR A 179 6.56 13.75 -13.52
CA TYR A 179 6.84 13.91 -12.10
C TYR A 179 8.09 13.12 -11.68
N PRO A 180 8.86 13.62 -10.69
CA PRO A 180 10.06 12.95 -10.24
C PRO A 180 9.73 11.63 -9.53
N GLY A 181 10.66 10.68 -9.59
CA GLY A 181 10.47 9.34 -9.06
C GLY A 181 9.51 8.48 -9.90
N VAL A 182 8.99 7.43 -9.27
CA VAL A 182 7.95 6.55 -9.80
C VAL A 182 6.78 6.48 -8.81
N PRO A 183 5.53 6.32 -9.28
CA PRO A 183 4.39 6.16 -8.38
C PRO A 183 4.54 4.85 -7.62
N ASP A 184 4.23 4.85 -6.33
CA ASP A 184 4.45 3.71 -5.44
C ASP A 184 3.12 3.32 -4.76
N GLY A 185 3.04 3.31 -3.43
CA GLY A 185 1.78 3.15 -2.72
C GLY A 185 0.79 4.30 -2.93
N MET A 186 -0.50 3.99 -2.85
CA MET A 186 -1.57 4.97 -3.01
C MET A 186 -2.79 4.70 -2.13
N THR A 187 -3.59 5.75 -1.91
CA THR A 187 -4.92 5.65 -1.30
C THR A 187 -5.90 6.60 -2.00
N MET A 188 -7.20 6.36 -1.81
CA MET A 188 -8.24 7.28 -2.29
C MET A 188 -9.01 7.92 -1.15
N ASP A 189 -9.24 9.22 -1.26
CA ASP A 189 -10.07 9.94 -0.30
C ASP A 189 -11.58 9.71 -0.52
N SER A 190 -12.38 10.23 0.39
CA SER A 190 -13.84 10.11 0.39
C SER A 190 -14.53 10.82 -0.79
N SER A 191 -13.85 11.75 -1.45
CA SER A 191 -14.35 12.44 -2.65
C SER A 191 -13.98 11.73 -3.95
N GLY A 192 -13.02 10.80 -3.89
CA GLY A 192 -12.56 10.00 -5.02
C GLY A 192 -11.28 10.53 -5.68
N LEU A 193 -10.51 11.38 -5.00
CA LEU A 193 -9.16 11.74 -5.48
C LEU A 193 -8.16 10.65 -5.13
N ILE A 194 -7.16 10.47 -6.00
CA ILE A 194 -6.09 9.47 -5.87
C ILE A 194 -4.85 10.17 -5.30
N TRP A 195 -4.38 9.69 -4.15
CA TRP A 195 -3.18 10.18 -3.45
C TRP A 195 -2.05 9.19 -3.66
N VAL A 196 -0.97 9.62 -4.32
CA VAL A 196 0.11 8.74 -4.79
C VAL A 196 1.44 9.16 -4.19
N ALA A 197 2.12 8.23 -3.52
CA ALA A 197 3.51 8.40 -3.08
C ALA A 197 4.46 8.29 -4.28
N HIS A 198 5.56 9.06 -4.27
CA HIS A 198 6.59 9.00 -5.31
C HIS A 198 7.92 8.46 -4.78
N TYR A 199 8.21 7.20 -5.10
CA TYR A 199 9.48 6.55 -4.78
C TYR A 199 10.62 7.26 -5.52
N GLY A 200 11.57 7.79 -4.74
CA GLY A 200 12.70 8.56 -5.25
C GLY A 200 12.34 9.97 -5.75
N GLY A 201 11.09 10.40 -5.59
CA GLY A 201 10.60 11.71 -6.03
C GLY A 201 10.48 12.75 -4.92
N GLY A 202 10.35 12.34 -3.66
CA GLY A 202 10.26 13.24 -2.51
C GLY A 202 8.94 14.00 -2.39
N LEU A 203 7.83 13.44 -2.88
CA LEU A 203 6.53 14.07 -2.84
C LEU A 203 5.37 13.05 -2.79
N VAL A 204 4.20 13.55 -2.43
CA VAL A 204 2.90 12.93 -2.66
C VAL A 204 2.12 13.81 -3.64
N THR A 205 1.51 13.23 -4.66
CA THR A 205 0.65 13.93 -5.62
C THR A 205 -0.81 13.50 -5.45
N VAL A 206 -1.74 14.42 -5.69
CA VAL A 206 -3.19 14.17 -5.57
C VAL A 206 -3.88 14.45 -6.88
N TRP A 207 -4.70 13.53 -7.35
CA TRP A 207 -5.26 13.56 -8.70
C TRP A 207 -6.76 13.38 -8.68
N GLU A 208 -7.45 14.17 -9.50
CA GLU A 208 -8.74 13.73 -10.02
C GLU A 208 -8.48 12.64 -11.08
N PRO A 209 -9.18 11.48 -11.03
CA PRO A 209 -9.00 10.44 -12.05
C PRO A 209 -9.17 10.99 -13.48
N PHE A 210 -8.27 10.60 -14.38
CA PHE A 210 -8.21 11.02 -15.79
C PHE A 210 -7.89 12.50 -16.03
N SER A 211 -7.52 13.25 -14.99
CA SER A 211 -6.98 14.60 -15.13
C SER A 211 -5.54 14.58 -15.66
N ARG A 212 -5.13 15.68 -16.30
CA ARG A 212 -3.77 15.79 -16.88
C ARG A 212 -2.72 16.28 -15.89
N ARG A 213 -3.13 16.78 -14.73
CA ARG A 213 -2.28 17.42 -13.71
C ARG A 213 -2.88 17.17 -12.33
N PRO A 214 -2.04 17.05 -11.28
CA PRO A 214 -2.51 16.90 -9.93
C PRO A 214 -3.21 18.17 -9.47
N VAL A 215 -4.19 18.00 -8.58
CA VAL A 215 -4.87 19.10 -7.89
C VAL A 215 -4.06 19.59 -6.69
N LEU A 216 -3.13 18.78 -6.19
CA LEU A 216 -2.26 19.11 -5.07
C LEU A 216 -0.94 18.33 -5.14
N GLU A 217 0.14 18.96 -4.70
CA GLU A 217 1.45 18.35 -4.50
C GLU A 217 1.94 18.66 -3.09
N ILE A 218 2.37 17.63 -2.36
CA ILE A 218 2.89 17.74 -0.99
C ILE A 218 4.35 17.32 -1.00
N GLN A 219 5.25 18.27 -0.73
CA GLN A 219 6.67 18.01 -0.65
C GLN A 219 7.00 17.29 0.66
N MET A 220 7.80 16.22 0.57
CA MET A 220 8.23 15.43 1.72
C MET A 220 9.69 15.74 2.05
N PRO A 221 10.09 15.71 3.34
CA PRO A 221 11.46 16.00 3.76
C PRO A 221 12.44 14.82 3.55
N VAL A 222 12.08 13.87 2.68
CA VAL A 222 12.85 12.68 2.31
C VAL A 222 12.60 12.35 0.85
N LYS A 223 13.59 11.79 0.16
CA LYS A 223 13.52 11.50 -1.27
C LYS A 223 12.71 10.24 -1.59
N ILE A 224 12.81 9.20 -0.76
CA ILE A 224 12.14 7.92 -1.02
C ILE A 224 10.86 7.83 -0.19
N VAL A 225 9.76 8.32 -0.78
CA VAL A 225 8.40 8.25 -0.25
C VAL A 225 7.73 7.01 -0.83
N THR A 226 7.22 6.12 0.00
CA THR A 226 6.85 4.76 -0.45
C THR A 226 5.34 4.55 -0.50
N SER A 227 4.59 4.94 0.53
CA SER A 227 3.14 4.73 0.53
C SER A 227 2.41 5.70 1.46
N VAL A 228 1.09 5.72 1.34
CA VAL A 228 0.21 6.67 2.04
C VAL A 228 -1.09 6.01 2.50
N VAL A 229 -1.60 6.42 3.67
CA VAL A 229 -2.93 6.05 4.16
C VAL A 229 -3.54 7.18 4.96
N PHE A 230 -4.85 7.36 4.86
CA PHE A 230 -5.59 8.25 5.76
C PHE A 230 -5.86 7.57 7.11
N GLY A 231 -5.76 8.35 8.18
CA GLY A 231 -6.08 7.92 9.53
C GLY A 231 -6.37 9.09 10.46
N GLY A 232 -6.20 8.86 11.76
CA GLY A 232 -6.68 9.75 12.81
C GLY A 232 -8.18 9.57 13.09
N PRO A 233 -8.70 10.15 14.19
CA PRO A 233 -10.10 9.99 14.59
C PRO A 233 -11.11 10.47 13.54
N GLU A 234 -10.71 11.46 12.75
CA GLU A 234 -11.53 12.12 11.74
C GLU A 234 -11.16 11.70 10.30
N LEU A 235 -10.25 10.73 10.15
CA LEU A 235 -9.67 10.28 8.87
C LEU A 235 -9.07 11.42 8.03
N ASN A 236 -8.57 12.47 8.65
CA ASN A 236 -8.03 13.67 8.00
C ASN A 236 -6.50 13.82 8.14
N GLN A 237 -5.85 12.82 8.74
CA GLN A 237 -4.40 12.73 8.85
C GLN A 237 -3.87 11.78 7.78
N LEU A 238 -2.99 12.26 6.90
CA LEU A 238 -2.32 11.41 5.91
C LEU A 238 -1.00 10.92 6.49
N PHE A 239 -0.91 9.62 6.79
CA PHE A 239 0.32 8.96 7.18
C PHE A 239 1.11 8.57 5.93
N VAL A 240 2.42 8.79 5.97
CA VAL A 240 3.31 8.61 4.82
C VAL A 240 4.54 7.80 5.25
N THR A 241 4.75 6.63 4.64
CA THR A 241 5.95 5.81 4.87
C THR A 241 7.10 6.24 3.95
N SER A 242 8.33 5.91 4.36
CA SER A 242 9.53 6.21 3.59
C SER A 242 10.58 5.12 3.72
N SER A 243 11.70 5.26 3.01
CA SER A 243 12.81 4.30 3.03
C SER A 243 14.15 4.99 3.35
N SER A 244 14.98 4.31 4.14
CA SER A 244 16.34 4.77 4.46
C SER A 244 17.36 4.50 3.36
N ARG A 245 16.97 3.89 2.24
CA ARG A 245 17.89 3.54 1.11
C ARG A 245 18.63 4.75 0.53
N ALA A 246 18.11 5.96 0.67
CA ALA A 246 18.78 7.19 0.21
C ALA A 246 19.88 7.69 1.18
N GLY A 247 20.00 7.10 2.39
CA GLY A 247 20.96 7.52 3.40
C GLY A 247 20.64 8.86 4.06
N GLU A 248 19.40 9.35 3.93
CA GLU A 248 18.92 10.59 4.55
C GLU A 248 18.62 10.39 6.03
N GLU A 249 18.87 11.40 6.88
CA GLU A 249 18.69 11.30 8.34
C GLU A 249 17.26 10.89 8.74
N LEU A 250 16.27 11.34 7.98
CA LEU A 250 14.85 11.05 8.21
C LEU A 250 14.32 9.91 7.33
N GLY A 251 15.15 9.34 6.46
CA GLY A 251 14.76 8.24 5.59
C GLY A 251 14.36 7.01 6.40
N GLY A 252 13.25 6.37 6.04
CA GLY A 252 12.71 5.22 6.75
C GLY A 252 11.69 5.59 7.84
N SER A 253 11.60 6.86 8.22
CA SER A 253 10.61 7.35 9.19
C SER A 253 9.20 7.39 8.61
N VAL A 254 8.19 7.45 9.49
CA VAL A 254 6.79 7.70 9.13
C VAL A 254 6.45 9.15 9.43
N PHE A 255 5.85 9.82 8.46
CA PHE A 255 5.36 11.19 8.57
C PHE A 255 3.85 11.23 8.70
N VAL A 256 3.34 12.33 9.24
CA VAL A 256 1.92 12.67 9.22
C VAL A 256 1.73 14.07 8.66
N VAL A 257 0.71 14.22 7.82
CA VAL A 257 0.29 15.48 7.23
C VAL A 257 -1.18 15.72 7.59
N GLU A 258 -1.46 16.84 8.27
CA GLU A 258 -2.84 17.28 8.50
C GLU A 258 -3.43 17.85 7.21
N THR A 259 -4.64 17.41 6.85
CA THR A 259 -5.31 17.82 5.62
C THR A 259 -6.77 18.23 5.87
N GLU A 260 -7.33 19.03 4.97
CA GLU A 260 -8.77 19.32 4.94
C GLU A 260 -9.60 18.21 4.28
N TYR A 261 -8.91 17.26 3.64
CA TYR A 261 -9.49 16.10 2.99
C TYR A 261 -9.72 14.99 4.01
N ARG A 262 -10.62 14.07 3.68
CA ARG A 262 -10.95 12.93 4.54
C ARG A 262 -10.83 11.64 3.75
N GLY A 263 -10.14 10.68 4.32
CA GLY A 263 -10.08 9.31 3.83
C GLY A 263 -11.41 8.57 3.99
N ARG A 264 -11.31 7.26 3.83
CA ARG A 264 -12.40 6.32 4.04
C ARG A 264 -11.92 5.24 4.99
N GLU A 265 -12.86 4.62 5.71
CA GLU A 265 -12.52 3.43 6.46
C GLU A 265 -11.99 2.34 5.51
N PRO A 266 -10.94 1.62 5.90
CA PRO A 266 -10.41 0.54 5.06
C PRO A 266 -11.43 -0.60 4.96
N PHE A 267 -11.40 -1.31 3.84
CA PHE A 267 -12.10 -2.59 3.77
C PHE A 267 -11.46 -3.58 4.75
N VAL A 268 -12.28 -4.50 5.24
CA VAL A 268 -11.89 -5.52 6.21
C VAL A 268 -11.95 -6.88 5.53
N CYS A 269 -10.88 -7.65 5.66
CA CYS A 269 -10.79 -9.00 5.14
C CYS A 269 -11.69 -9.95 5.93
N MET A 270 -12.27 -10.91 5.21
CA MET A 270 -12.94 -12.06 5.83
C MET A 270 -11.91 -12.99 6.50
N ASP A 271 -12.37 -13.85 7.39
CA ASP A 271 -11.51 -14.89 7.94
C ASP A 271 -11.29 -15.97 6.88
N PHE A 272 -10.03 -16.20 6.51
CA PHE A 272 -9.63 -17.22 5.56
C PHE A 272 -9.25 -18.55 6.21
N SER A 273 -9.21 -18.61 7.55
CA SER A 273 -8.91 -19.87 8.25
C SER A 273 -10.08 -20.85 8.11
N ARG A 274 -9.82 -21.96 7.42
CA ARG A 274 -10.65 -23.16 7.39
C ARG A 274 -9.92 -24.30 8.09
#